data_AF-A0A8I1LNJ1-F1
#
_entry.id   AF-A0A8I1LNJ1-F1
#
_cell.length_a   1.000
_cell.length_b   1.000
_cell.length_c   1.000
_cell.angle_alpha   90.00
_cell.angle_beta   90.00
_cell.angle_gamma   90.00
#
_symmetry.space_group_name_H-M   'P 1'
#
loop_
_entity.id
_entity.type
_entity.pdbx_description
1 polymer ?
#
loop_
_entity_poly.entity_id
_entity_poly.type
_entity_poly.pdbx_seq_one_letter_code
_entity_poly.pdbx_strand_id
1 'polypeptide(L)'
;MGRALLNWDEWNPGLDTDAMTLGAVLATMPAAAAEDVPAIIRKYENPDSPDALPGAIALDRHDCLHVLLGRGLHVQDEAFIIGATMGAASDISDAAVDIFIKVSTTLYPPHWRFQPEHIASYRLGVGYAVDNLPGADLHRIPLETAPWQMRTVGDIRAELGIVKAELRAHFRKAEMLVPGTRATRRLDTSAHRVDRALTAPDKKPR
;
A
#
# COMPACT_ATOMS: atom_id res chain seq x y z
N MET A 1 5.03 12.58 -26.93
CA MET A 1 5.60 11.21 -26.87
C MET A 1 4.75 10.43 -25.89
N GLY A 2 4.01 9.44 -26.38
CA GLY A 2 2.94 8.78 -25.62
C GLY A 2 3.48 7.92 -24.49
N ARG A 3 3.33 8.38 -23.24
CA ARG A 3 3.42 7.53 -22.06
C ARG A 3 2.30 6.50 -22.17
N ALA A 4 2.63 5.21 -22.18
CA ALA A 4 1.64 4.18 -21.90
C ALA A 4 1.15 4.43 -20.47
N LEU A 5 -0.04 5.02 -20.33
CA LEU A 5 -0.75 5.08 -19.06
C LEU A 5 -1.03 3.63 -18.68
N LEU A 6 -0.38 3.12 -17.63
CA LEU A 6 -0.76 1.83 -17.06
C LEU A 6 -2.22 1.93 -16.63
N ASN A 7 -3.04 0.95 -17.01
CA ASN A 7 -4.39 0.88 -16.48
C ASN A 7 -4.31 0.73 -14.96
N TRP A 8 -5.26 1.32 -14.23
CA TRP A 8 -5.35 1.21 -12.76
C TRP A 8 -5.29 -0.25 -12.26
N ASP A 9 -5.83 -1.19 -13.06
CA ASP A 9 -5.76 -2.65 -12.87
C ASP A 9 -4.31 -3.20 -12.88
N GLU A 10 -3.44 -2.63 -13.70
CA GLU A 10 -2.12 -3.20 -14.01
C GLU A 10 -1.00 -2.60 -13.16
N TRP A 11 -1.20 -1.41 -12.58
CA TRP A 11 -0.15 -0.74 -11.82
C TRP A 11 0.20 -1.51 -10.54
N ASN A 12 1.48 -1.82 -10.40
CA ASN A 12 2.12 -2.35 -9.20
C ASN A 12 3.59 -1.90 -9.22
N PRO A 13 4.07 -1.16 -8.20
CA PRO A 13 5.45 -0.72 -8.14
C PRO A 13 6.44 -1.86 -7.88
N GLY A 14 6.00 -2.95 -7.24
CA GLY A 14 6.88 -4.04 -6.81
C GLY A 14 7.95 -3.58 -5.82
N LEU A 15 8.93 -4.44 -5.54
CA LEU A 15 9.98 -4.15 -4.55
C LEU A 15 11.33 -3.77 -5.18
N ASP A 16 11.48 -3.85 -6.50
CA ASP A 16 12.75 -3.59 -7.19
C ASP A 16 12.83 -2.19 -7.81
N THR A 17 12.31 -1.19 -7.10
CA THR A 17 12.32 0.25 -7.45
C THR A 17 13.33 1.07 -6.64
N ASP A 18 14.23 0.43 -5.88
CA ASP A 18 15.09 1.09 -4.88
C ASP A 18 15.93 2.25 -5.43
N ALA A 19 16.38 2.18 -6.69
CA ALA A 19 17.20 3.21 -7.32
C ALA A 19 16.40 4.42 -7.84
N MET A 20 15.07 4.30 -7.94
CA MET A 20 14.20 5.40 -8.36
C MET A 20 13.86 6.28 -7.16
N THR A 21 13.59 7.56 -7.40
CA THR A 21 13.04 8.42 -6.33
C THR A 21 11.58 8.07 -6.06
N LEU A 22 11.11 8.33 -4.84
CA LEU A 22 9.71 8.12 -4.46
C LEU A 22 8.77 8.82 -5.45
N GLY A 23 9.03 10.10 -5.76
CA GLY A 23 8.23 10.86 -6.72
C GLY A 23 8.30 10.35 -8.15
N ALA A 24 9.44 9.77 -8.56
CA ALA A 24 9.55 9.18 -9.90
C ALA A 24 8.67 7.93 -10.05
N VAL A 25 8.61 7.08 -9.01
CA VAL A 25 7.72 5.90 -9.03
C VAL A 25 6.26 6.34 -8.91
N LEU A 26 5.96 7.26 -7.99
CA LEU A 26 4.60 7.76 -7.77
C LEU A 26 4.02 8.42 -9.03
N ALA A 27 4.83 9.13 -9.82
CA ALA A 27 4.42 9.73 -11.09
C ALA A 27 4.06 8.70 -12.19
N THR A 28 4.27 7.40 -11.96
CA THR A 28 3.80 6.31 -12.83
C THR A 28 2.44 5.77 -12.41
N MET A 29 1.98 6.11 -11.21
CA MET A 29 0.67 5.71 -10.69
C MET A 29 -0.43 6.37 -11.52
N PRO A 30 -1.44 5.60 -11.97
CA PRO A 30 -2.56 6.17 -12.68
C PRO A 30 -3.34 7.11 -11.76
N ALA A 31 -3.72 8.27 -12.26
CA ALA A 31 -4.49 9.24 -11.49
C ALA A 31 -5.84 8.63 -11.07
N ALA A 32 -6.11 8.66 -9.76
CA ALA A 32 -7.44 8.42 -9.21
C ALA A 32 -7.96 9.73 -8.58
N ALA A 33 -9.24 10.04 -8.75
CA ALA A 33 -9.83 11.23 -8.17
C ALA A 33 -10.19 10.98 -6.69
N ALA A 34 -9.66 11.83 -5.79
CA ALA A 34 -9.92 11.76 -4.35
C ALA A 34 -11.42 11.97 -4.00
N GLU A 35 -12.15 12.64 -4.88
CA GLU A 35 -13.56 13.01 -4.69
C GLU A 35 -14.51 11.79 -4.60
N ASP A 36 -14.07 10.63 -5.09
CA ASP A 36 -14.89 9.41 -5.17
C ASP A 36 -14.93 8.59 -3.87
N VAL A 37 -14.13 8.95 -2.84
CA VAL A 37 -14.09 8.21 -1.57
C VAL A 37 -15.37 8.48 -0.75
N PRO A 38 -16.17 7.45 -0.38
CA PRO A 38 -17.40 7.65 0.39
C PRO A 38 -17.18 8.31 1.77
N ALA A 39 -18.16 9.09 2.23
CA ALA A 39 -18.09 9.80 3.52
C ALA A 39 -17.86 8.86 4.72
N ILE A 40 -18.39 7.63 4.67
CA ILE A 40 -18.18 6.62 5.72
C ILE A 40 -16.72 6.15 5.80
N ILE A 41 -16.00 6.11 4.67
CA ILE A 41 -14.57 5.77 4.63
C ILE A 41 -13.77 6.94 5.21
N ARG A 42 -14.06 8.17 4.74
CA ARG A 42 -13.44 9.39 5.29
C ARG A 42 -13.62 9.51 6.80
N LYS A 43 -14.74 9.09 7.36
CA LYS A 43 -14.98 9.12 8.81
C LYS A 43 -13.90 8.35 9.60
N TYR A 44 -13.43 7.22 9.11
CA TYR A 44 -12.50 6.35 9.87
C TYR A 44 -11.06 6.47 9.40
N GLU A 45 -10.82 6.87 8.16
CA GLU A 45 -9.49 6.89 7.54
C GLU A 45 -8.92 8.30 7.33
N ASN A 46 -9.74 9.36 7.42
CA ASN A 46 -9.25 10.74 7.36
C ASN A 46 -8.65 11.17 8.72
N PRO A 47 -7.39 11.62 8.78
CA PRO A 47 -6.76 12.07 10.03
C PRO A 47 -7.48 13.25 10.70
N ASP A 48 -8.23 14.07 9.94
CA ASP A 48 -8.98 15.20 10.49
C ASP A 48 -10.33 14.79 11.10
N SER A 49 -10.71 13.52 11.00
CA SER A 49 -11.97 13.01 11.55
C SER A 49 -11.85 12.79 13.07
N PRO A 50 -12.85 13.19 13.87
CA PRO A 50 -12.87 12.88 15.31
C PRO A 50 -13.03 11.38 15.60
N ASP A 51 -13.49 10.60 14.62
CA ASP A 51 -13.68 9.15 14.70
C ASP A 51 -12.55 8.38 13.98
N ALA A 52 -11.44 9.05 13.65
CA ALA A 52 -10.30 8.46 12.97
C ALA A 52 -9.76 7.26 13.76
N LEU A 53 -9.53 6.15 13.06
CA LEU A 53 -8.86 4.99 13.62
C LEU A 53 -7.34 5.19 13.61
N PRO A 54 -6.59 4.44 14.46
CA PRO A 54 -5.13 4.41 14.42
C PRO A 54 -4.61 4.29 12.99
N GLY A 55 -3.63 5.10 12.62
CA GLY A 55 -3.07 5.07 11.27
C GLY A 55 -3.89 5.79 10.20
N ALA A 56 -4.94 6.55 10.55
CA ALA A 56 -5.61 7.45 9.62
C ALA A 56 -4.59 8.39 8.94
N ILE A 57 -4.69 8.51 7.61
CA ILE A 57 -3.61 9.04 6.77
C ILE A 57 -4.16 9.91 5.63
N ALA A 58 -3.40 10.94 5.25
CA ALA A 58 -3.72 11.75 4.09
C ALA A 58 -3.55 10.93 2.79
N LEU A 59 -4.40 11.17 1.79
CA LEU A 59 -4.45 10.36 0.57
C LEU A 59 -3.12 10.38 -0.21
N ASP A 60 -2.49 11.55 -0.34
CA ASP A 60 -1.20 11.70 -1.02
C ASP A 60 -0.06 10.93 -0.31
N ARG A 61 -0.09 10.91 1.03
CA ARG A 61 0.83 10.12 1.85
C ARG A 61 0.54 8.62 1.75
N HIS A 62 -0.74 8.23 1.70
CA HIS A 62 -1.18 6.84 1.48
C HIS A 62 -0.64 6.30 0.17
N ASP A 63 -0.75 7.06 -0.92
CA ASP A 63 -0.23 6.67 -2.23
C ASP A 63 1.29 6.43 -2.21
N CYS A 64 2.03 7.16 -1.38
CA CYS A 64 3.46 6.90 -1.17
C CYS A 64 3.73 5.53 -0.54
N LEU A 65 2.84 5.05 0.34
CA LEU A 65 2.99 3.74 0.98
C LEU A 65 2.83 2.58 0.00
N HIS A 66 2.04 2.73 -1.08
CA HIS A 66 2.00 1.75 -2.16
C HIS A 66 3.38 1.52 -2.78
N VAL A 67 4.13 2.61 -3.00
CA VAL A 67 5.50 2.54 -3.52
C VAL A 67 6.43 1.88 -2.51
N LEU A 68 6.43 2.35 -1.26
CA LEU A 68 7.35 1.84 -0.24
C LEU A 68 7.09 0.37 0.08
N LEU A 69 5.84 -0.06 0.12
CA LEU A 69 5.47 -1.43 0.45
C LEU A 69 5.33 -2.34 -0.78
N GLY A 70 5.46 -1.81 -2.00
CA GLY A 70 5.44 -2.61 -3.24
C GLY A 70 4.08 -3.21 -3.55
N ARG A 71 3.00 -2.43 -3.39
CA ARG A 71 1.61 -2.86 -3.56
C ARG A 71 0.90 -2.07 -4.66
N GLY A 72 0.07 -2.76 -5.45
CA GLY A 72 -0.77 -2.12 -6.47
C GLY A 72 -2.03 -1.50 -5.87
N LEU A 73 -3.06 -1.27 -6.71
CA LEU A 73 -4.27 -0.50 -6.32
C LEU A 73 -5.55 -1.35 -6.21
N HIS A 74 -5.47 -2.69 -6.28
CA HIS A 74 -6.69 -3.51 -6.11
C HIS A 74 -7.19 -3.41 -4.66
N VAL A 75 -8.48 -3.65 -4.41
CA VAL A 75 -9.05 -3.60 -3.03
C VAL A 75 -8.27 -4.48 -2.04
N GLN A 76 -7.71 -5.60 -2.50
CA GLN A 76 -6.85 -6.45 -1.69
C GLN A 76 -5.49 -5.79 -1.34
N ASP A 77 -4.93 -5.00 -2.25
CA ASP A 77 -3.71 -4.23 -2.02
C ASP A 77 -3.99 -3.03 -1.09
N GLU A 78 -5.09 -2.30 -1.29
CA GLU A 78 -5.57 -1.25 -0.38
C GLU A 78 -5.73 -1.79 1.05
N ALA A 79 -6.37 -2.96 1.18
CA ALA A 79 -6.53 -3.62 2.47
C ALA A 79 -5.18 -3.86 3.17
N PHE A 80 -4.14 -4.26 2.43
CA PHE A 80 -2.81 -4.43 3.00
C PHE A 80 -2.18 -3.10 3.41
N ILE A 81 -2.29 -2.06 2.59
CA ILE A 81 -1.75 -0.73 2.90
C ILE A 81 -2.42 -0.14 4.14
N ILE A 82 -3.74 -0.21 4.24
CA ILE A 82 -4.48 0.22 5.43
C ILE A 82 -4.03 -0.59 6.63
N GLY A 83 -3.97 -1.92 6.50
CA GLY A 83 -3.48 -2.80 7.57
C GLY A 83 -2.08 -2.45 8.06
N ALA A 84 -1.14 -2.21 7.14
CA ALA A 84 0.23 -1.83 7.47
C ALA A 84 0.31 -0.45 8.13
N THR A 85 -0.50 0.51 7.67
CA THR A 85 -0.54 1.86 8.24
C THR A 85 -1.12 1.84 9.65
N MET A 86 -2.21 1.11 9.88
CA MET A 86 -2.78 0.88 11.20
C MET A 86 -1.79 0.14 12.11
N GLY A 87 -1.19 -0.95 11.63
CA GLY A 87 -0.27 -1.78 12.42
C GLY A 87 1.02 -1.06 12.84
N ALA A 88 1.46 -0.06 12.06
CA ALA A 88 2.62 0.75 12.39
C ALA A 88 2.31 1.91 13.36
N ALA A 89 1.03 2.22 13.61
CA ALA A 89 0.63 3.30 14.49
C ALA A 89 0.94 2.96 15.95
N SER A 90 1.49 3.91 16.70
CA SER A 90 1.88 3.74 18.10
C SER A 90 0.69 3.49 19.05
N ASP A 91 -0.52 3.84 18.64
CA ASP A 91 -1.78 3.68 19.37
C ASP A 91 -2.64 2.50 18.86
N ILE A 92 -2.07 1.61 18.05
CA ILE A 92 -2.78 0.41 17.56
C ILE A 92 -3.22 -0.50 18.71
N SER A 93 -4.40 -1.10 18.57
CA SER A 93 -4.94 -2.11 19.49
C SER A 93 -5.76 -3.15 18.76
N ASP A 94 -5.91 -4.35 19.35
CA ASP A 94 -6.76 -5.43 18.81
C ASP A 94 -8.21 -4.95 18.60
N ALA A 95 -8.71 -4.12 19.52
CA ALA A 95 -10.04 -3.53 19.40
C ALA A 95 -10.16 -2.63 18.16
N ALA A 96 -9.15 -1.81 17.85
CA ALA A 96 -9.14 -0.97 16.65
C ALA A 96 -9.13 -1.82 15.37
N VAL A 97 -8.35 -2.92 15.35
CA VAL A 97 -8.32 -3.88 14.24
C VAL A 97 -9.69 -4.52 14.01
N ASP A 98 -10.36 -4.96 15.08
CA ASP A 98 -11.68 -5.58 14.98
C ASP A 98 -12.78 -4.57 14.62
N ILE A 99 -12.67 -3.32 15.10
CA ILE A 99 -13.57 -2.22 14.70
C ILE A 99 -13.44 -1.97 13.20
N PHE A 100 -12.22 -1.84 12.67
CA PHE A 100 -12.01 -1.63 11.25
C PHE A 100 -12.61 -2.77 10.42
N ILE A 101 -12.39 -4.02 10.80
CA ILE A 101 -12.97 -5.19 10.12
C ILE A 101 -14.49 -5.12 10.12
N LYS A 102 -15.11 -4.82 11.27
CA LYS A 102 -16.55 -4.68 11.36
C LYS A 102 -17.07 -3.58 10.44
N VAL A 103 -16.46 -2.40 10.46
CA VAL A 103 -16.89 -1.25 9.65
C VAL A 103 -16.71 -1.54 8.16
N SER A 104 -15.53 -2.00 7.74
CA SER A 104 -15.19 -2.27 6.33
C SER A 104 -16.04 -3.38 5.70
N THR A 105 -16.53 -4.33 6.50
CA THR A 105 -17.38 -5.45 6.02
C THR A 105 -18.88 -5.17 6.10
N THR A 106 -19.33 -4.19 6.89
CA THR A 106 -20.77 -3.96 7.12
C THR A 106 -21.25 -2.58 6.68
N LEU A 107 -20.47 -1.53 6.94
CA LEU A 107 -20.88 -0.14 6.74
C LEU A 107 -20.39 0.43 5.41
N TYR A 108 -19.30 -0.10 4.85
CA TYR A 108 -18.78 0.38 3.57
C TYR A 108 -19.79 0.12 2.43
N PRO A 109 -19.88 1.02 1.43
CA PRO A 109 -20.74 0.82 0.27
C PRO A 109 -20.34 -0.44 -0.50
N PRO A 110 -21.25 -1.07 -1.25
CA PRO A 110 -21.01 -2.39 -1.87
C PRO A 110 -19.70 -2.51 -2.65
N HIS A 111 -19.32 -1.47 -3.40
CA HIS A 111 -18.10 -1.44 -4.23
C HIS A 111 -16.80 -1.38 -3.42
N TRP A 112 -16.88 -0.88 -2.18
CA TRP A 112 -15.76 -0.67 -1.26
C TRP A 112 -15.74 -1.70 -0.12
N ARG A 113 -16.80 -2.47 0.03
CA ARG A 113 -16.98 -3.38 1.15
C ARG A 113 -15.99 -4.54 1.07
N PHE A 114 -15.29 -4.76 2.17
CA PHE A 114 -14.30 -5.82 2.26
C PHE A 114 -14.98 -7.20 2.24
N GLN A 115 -14.36 -8.10 1.49
CA GLN A 115 -14.70 -9.52 1.41
C GLN A 115 -13.66 -10.33 2.19
N PRO A 116 -13.88 -11.62 2.48
CA PRO A 116 -12.96 -12.44 3.26
C PRO A 116 -11.50 -12.38 2.77
N GLU A 117 -11.28 -12.35 1.46
CA GLU A 117 -9.97 -12.19 0.82
C GLU A 117 -9.28 -10.85 1.17
N HIS A 118 -10.04 -9.77 1.28
CA HIS A 118 -9.51 -8.45 1.66
C HIS A 118 -9.15 -8.43 3.14
N ILE A 119 -9.94 -9.09 3.99
CA ILE A 119 -9.65 -9.22 5.43
C ILE A 119 -8.37 -10.00 5.69
N ALA A 120 -8.12 -11.06 4.92
CA ALA A 120 -6.85 -11.78 5.00
C ALA A 120 -5.65 -10.88 4.65
N SER A 121 -5.77 -10.07 3.59
CA SER A 121 -4.73 -9.11 3.18
C SER A 121 -4.52 -7.99 4.22
N TYR A 122 -5.61 -7.46 4.77
CA TYR A 122 -5.58 -6.49 5.84
C TYR A 122 -4.85 -7.01 7.08
N ARG A 123 -5.22 -8.19 7.59
CA ARG A 123 -4.55 -8.80 8.75
C ARG A 123 -3.07 -9.09 8.48
N LEU A 124 -2.69 -9.42 7.24
CA LEU A 124 -1.28 -9.55 6.86
C LEU A 124 -0.53 -8.21 6.88
N GLY A 125 -1.17 -7.12 6.46
CA GLY A 125 -0.62 -5.78 6.57
C GLY A 125 -0.39 -5.39 8.02
N VAL A 126 -1.39 -5.60 8.88
CA VAL A 126 -1.28 -5.36 10.33
C VAL A 126 -0.13 -6.16 10.92
N GLY A 127 -0.10 -7.48 10.69
CA GLY A 127 0.95 -8.35 11.21
C GLY A 127 2.35 -7.95 10.74
N TYR A 128 2.51 -7.63 9.45
CA TYR A 128 3.77 -7.13 8.91
C TYR A 128 4.26 -5.90 9.67
N ALA A 129 3.40 -4.90 9.84
CA ALA A 129 3.79 -3.65 10.46
C ALA A 129 4.01 -3.77 11.97
N VAL A 130 3.21 -4.57 12.67
CA VAL A 130 3.42 -4.86 14.10
C VAL A 130 4.77 -5.54 14.32
N ASP A 131 5.14 -6.50 13.47
CA ASP A 131 6.38 -7.26 13.62
C ASP A 131 7.63 -6.47 13.19
N ASN A 132 7.50 -5.56 12.21
CA ASN A 132 8.65 -4.95 11.55
C ASN A 132 8.76 -3.43 11.70
N LEU A 133 7.64 -2.74 11.94
CA LEU A 133 7.52 -1.29 11.98
C LEU A 133 6.78 -0.78 13.24
N PRO A 134 6.96 -1.40 14.43
CA PRO A 134 6.15 -1.06 15.60
C PRO A 134 6.39 0.40 16.02
N GLY A 135 5.31 1.19 16.09
CA GLY A 135 5.38 2.60 16.45
C GLY A 135 6.15 3.48 15.47
N ALA A 136 6.34 3.03 14.22
CA ALA A 136 6.96 3.84 13.18
C ALA A 136 6.09 5.03 12.76
N ASP A 137 4.77 5.00 13.09
CA ASP A 137 3.83 6.07 12.81
C ASP A 137 3.88 6.52 11.34
N LEU A 138 3.84 5.56 10.41
CA LEU A 138 3.94 5.81 8.95
C LEU A 138 2.97 6.92 8.48
N HIS A 139 1.78 6.97 9.08
CA HIS A 139 0.75 7.97 8.80
C HIS A 139 1.16 9.41 9.16
N ARG A 140 2.25 9.65 9.89
CA ARG A 140 2.75 10.97 10.32
C ARG A 140 3.98 11.42 9.55
N ILE A 141 4.62 10.52 8.80
CA ILE A 141 5.83 10.82 8.05
C ILE A 141 5.43 11.59 6.78
N PRO A 142 5.94 12.80 6.54
CA PRO A 142 5.45 13.67 5.48
C PRO A 142 6.02 13.28 4.09
N LEU A 143 5.78 12.03 3.69
CA LEU A 143 6.29 11.39 2.48
C LEU A 143 5.92 12.16 1.22
N GLU A 144 4.76 12.81 1.21
CA GLU A 144 4.22 13.63 0.14
C GLU A 144 5.05 14.91 -0.13
N THR A 145 5.89 15.33 0.81
CA THR A 145 6.62 16.59 0.69
C THR A 145 7.87 16.47 -0.18
N ALA A 146 8.28 17.57 -0.82
CA ALA A 146 9.41 17.60 -1.74
C ALA A 146 10.71 16.96 -1.19
N PRO A 147 11.13 17.19 0.09
CA PRO A 147 12.32 16.55 0.63
C PRO A 147 12.27 15.02 0.60
N TRP A 148 11.09 14.42 0.83
CA TRP A 148 10.91 12.97 0.77
C TRP A 148 10.78 12.46 -0.66
N GLN A 149 10.04 13.17 -1.50
CA GLN A 149 9.81 12.79 -2.90
C GLN A 149 11.10 12.74 -3.75
N MET A 150 12.14 13.49 -3.35
CA MET A 150 13.46 13.49 -4.00
C MET A 150 14.39 12.36 -3.56
N ARG A 151 14.08 11.65 -2.47
CA ARG A 151 14.90 10.55 -1.97
C ARG A 151 14.63 9.27 -2.77
N THR A 152 15.63 8.40 -2.84
CA THR A 152 15.44 7.08 -3.44
C THR A 152 14.52 6.23 -2.58
N VAL A 153 13.74 5.34 -3.21
CA VAL A 153 12.88 4.38 -2.50
C VAL A 153 13.71 3.50 -1.57
N GLY A 154 14.91 3.11 -2.00
CA GLY A 154 15.84 2.32 -1.19
C GLY A 154 16.26 3.05 0.09
N ASP A 155 16.63 4.33 0.00
CA ASP A 155 17.03 5.13 1.16
C ASP A 155 15.89 5.29 2.16
N ILE A 156 14.67 5.52 1.67
CA ILE A 156 13.49 5.66 2.53
C ILE A 156 13.19 4.32 3.21
N ARG A 157 13.16 3.20 2.46
CA ARG A 157 12.95 1.87 3.05
C ARG A 157 13.98 1.56 4.12
N ALA A 158 15.25 1.86 3.88
CA ALA A 158 16.32 1.65 4.85
C ALA A 158 16.13 2.50 6.12
N GLU A 159 15.77 3.78 5.98
CA GLU A 159 15.51 4.67 7.13
C GLU A 159 14.32 4.20 7.96
N LEU A 160 13.26 3.71 7.30
CA LEU A 160 12.04 3.24 7.98
C LEU A 160 12.15 1.80 8.49
N GLY A 161 13.25 1.09 8.23
CA GLY A 161 13.39 -0.33 8.61
C GLY A 161 12.57 -1.30 7.74
N ILE A 162 12.13 -0.87 6.56
CA ILE A 162 11.37 -1.71 5.62
C ILE A 162 12.33 -2.69 4.91
N VAL A 163 12.34 -3.93 5.37
CA VAL A 163 13.17 -5.00 4.80
C VAL A 163 12.40 -5.75 3.69
N LYS A 164 12.91 -5.72 2.46
CA LYS A 164 12.27 -6.38 1.30
C LYS A 164 12.06 -7.89 1.50
N ALA A 165 12.97 -8.57 2.19
CA ALA A 165 12.84 -10.00 2.45
C ALA A 165 11.60 -10.32 3.31
N GLU A 166 11.28 -9.46 4.28
CA GLU A 166 10.10 -9.59 5.15
C GLU A 166 8.81 -9.31 4.39
N LEU A 167 8.80 -8.28 3.52
CA LEU A 167 7.68 -8.05 2.60
C LEU A 167 7.43 -9.25 1.68
N ARG A 168 8.49 -9.81 1.08
CA ARG A 168 8.40 -11.02 0.24
C ARG A 168 7.87 -12.23 1.02
N ALA A 169 8.23 -12.38 2.29
CA ALA A 169 7.68 -13.42 3.15
C ALA A 169 6.16 -13.26 3.35
N HIS A 170 5.71 -12.04 3.62
CA HIS A 170 4.28 -11.72 3.75
C HIS A 170 3.52 -11.87 2.43
N PHE A 171 4.14 -11.55 1.29
CA PHE A 171 3.53 -11.72 -0.03
C PHE A 171 3.34 -13.19 -0.40
N ARG A 172 4.31 -14.06 -0.07
CA ARG A 172 4.15 -15.52 -0.20
C ARG A 172 3.01 -16.03 0.69
N LYS A 173 2.92 -15.55 1.92
CA LYS A 173 1.80 -15.89 2.82
C LYS A 173 0.46 -15.41 2.26
N ALA A 174 0.40 -14.23 1.63
CA ALA A 174 -0.78 -13.73 0.96
C ALA A 174 -1.22 -14.63 -0.21
N GLU A 175 -0.27 -15.10 -1.02
CA GLU A 175 -0.55 -16.04 -2.11
C GLU A 175 -1.09 -17.38 -1.61
N MET A 176 -0.61 -17.87 -0.46
CA MET A 176 -1.13 -19.10 0.16
C MET A 176 -2.54 -18.94 0.73
N LEU A 177 -2.83 -17.79 1.35
CA LEU A 177 -4.13 -17.53 1.98
C LEU A 177 -5.21 -17.16 0.97
N VAL A 178 -4.85 -16.47 -0.11
CA VAL A 178 -5.76 -15.96 -1.12
C VAL A 178 -5.19 -16.22 -2.54
N PRO A 179 -5.09 -17.49 -2.96
CA PRO A 179 -4.45 -17.84 -4.22
C PRO A 179 -5.26 -17.36 -5.44
N GLY A 180 -4.55 -16.95 -6.49
CA GLY A 180 -5.15 -16.77 -7.81
C GLY A 180 -6.06 -15.54 -7.95
N THR A 181 -5.94 -14.52 -7.10
CA THR A 181 -6.54 -13.21 -7.38
C THR A 181 -5.65 -12.41 -8.32
N ARG A 182 -6.18 -11.33 -8.90
CA ARG A 182 -5.35 -10.41 -9.70
C ARG A 182 -4.28 -9.75 -8.83
N ALA A 183 -4.59 -9.37 -7.59
CA ALA A 183 -3.62 -8.81 -6.67
C ALA A 183 -2.50 -9.80 -6.34
N THR A 184 -2.82 -11.03 -5.91
CA THR A 184 -1.79 -12.00 -5.47
C THR A 184 -0.86 -12.46 -6.60
N ARG A 185 -1.38 -12.66 -7.82
CA ARG A 185 -0.56 -13.05 -8.99
C ARG A 185 0.55 -12.05 -9.32
N ARG A 186 0.36 -10.78 -8.96
CA ARG A 186 1.25 -9.65 -9.28
C ARG A 186 2.27 -9.38 -8.18
N LEU A 187 2.19 -10.05 -7.02
CA LEU A 187 3.11 -9.78 -5.93
C LEU A 187 4.53 -10.25 -6.27
N ASP A 188 5.50 -9.41 -5.92
CA ASP A 188 6.92 -9.74 -5.93
C ASP A 188 7.20 -10.70 -4.77
N THR A 189 7.05 -12.00 -5.01
CA THR A 189 7.25 -13.05 -4.00
C THR A 189 8.70 -13.54 -3.92
N SER A 190 9.58 -13.11 -4.83
CA SER A 190 10.97 -13.57 -4.89
C SER A 190 11.90 -12.56 -5.56
N ALA A 191 13.13 -12.44 -5.05
CA ALA A 191 14.17 -11.58 -5.63
C ALA A 191 14.59 -11.94 -7.07
N HIS A 192 14.16 -13.09 -7.58
CA HIS A 192 14.44 -13.54 -8.94
C HIS A 192 13.34 -13.16 -9.94
N ARG A 193 12.20 -12.64 -9.47
CA ARG A 193 11.09 -12.19 -10.30
C ARG A 193 11.17 -10.68 -10.48
N VAL A 194 11.88 -10.25 -11.52
CA VAL A 194 11.97 -8.83 -11.88
C VAL A 194 10.64 -8.37 -12.49
N ASP A 195 9.94 -7.45 -11.82
CA ASP A 195 8.77 -6.79 -12.39
C ASP A 195 9.18 -5.84 -13.52
N ARG A 196 9.04 -6.33 -14.75
CA ARG A 196 9.47 -5.64 -15.99
C ARG A 196 8.64 -4.41 -16.35
N ALA A 197 7.55 -4.11 -15.63
CA ALA A 197 6.64 -3.02 -15.97
C ALA A 197 7.27 -1.63 -15.77
N LEU A 198 8.12 -1.47 -14.74
CA LEU A 198 8.74 -0.17 -14.39
C LEU A 198 10.27 -0.16 -14.54
N THR A 199 10.91 -1.32 -14.59
CA THR A 199 12.37 -1.47 -14.58
C THR A 199 12.95 -1.87 -15.93
N ALA A 200 12.11 -2.12 -16.95
CA ALA A 200 12.60 -2.46 -18.28
C ALA A 200 13.16 -1.22 -18.98
N PRO A 201 14.37 -1.29 -19.58
CA PRO A 201 14.85 -0.23 -20.46
C PRO A 201 13.87 -0.06 -21.63
N ASP A 202 13.54 1.20 -21.95
CA ASP A 202 12.67 1.55 -23.08
C ASP A 202 13.07 0.73 -24.31
N LYS A 203 12.14 -0.10 -24.81
CA LYS A 203 12.30 -0.71 -26.12
C LYS A 203 12.27 0.44 -27.13
N LYS A 204 13.45 0.85 -27.61
CA LYS A 204 13.54 1.70 -28.80
C LYS A 204 12.67 1.07 -29.90
N PRO A 205 11.76 1.82 -30.54
CA PRO A 205 11.07 1.31 -31.70
C PRO A 205 12.10 0.97 -32.77
N ARG A 206 11.96 -0.23 -33.35
CA ARG A 206 12.75 -0.66 -34.51
C ARG A 206 12.40 0.16 -35.73
#